data_AF-A0A8J3PL14-F1
#
_entry.id   AF-A0A8J3PL14-F1
#
_cell.length_a   1.000
_cell.length_b   1.000
_cell.length_c   1.000
_cell.angle_alpha   90.00
_cell.angle_beta   90.00
_cell.angle_gamma   90.00
#
_symmetry.space_group_name_H-M   'P 1'
#
loop_
_entity.id
_entity.type
_entity.pdbx_description
1 polymer ?
#
loop_
_entity_poly.entity_id
_entity_poly.type
_entity_poly.pdbx_seq_one_letter_code
_entity_poly.pdbx_strand_id
1 'polypeptide(L)'
;MADEVTPPEPAGDRWARWRRPLRAIGWGALAVMVVAAVLAGVHIAMNNRADETSLRAKPGDCFSGESDRDLRRVPCDDPAVRWMVLGVVQRSSEHAAKQQACAAWPNAEASYWESRNGTDGFVLCLGSVIAG
;
A
#
# COMPACT_ATOMS: atom_id res chain seq x y z
N MET A 1 -65.66 -46.46 -42.30
CA MET A 1 -65.67 -45.94 -40.92
C MET A 1 -64.59 -46.68 -40.13
N ALA A 2 -63.39 -46.13 -40.11
CA ALA A 2 -62.30 -46.45 -39.20
C ALA A 2 -61.30 -45.30 -39.35
N ASP A 3 -61.30 -44.40 -38.38
CA ASP A 3 -60.38 -43.25 -38.31
C ASP A 3 -58.95 -43.74 -38.03
N GLU A 4 -58.02 -43.30 -38.87
CA GLU A 4 -56.59 -43.54 -38.71
C GLU A 4 -56.04 -42.63 -37.60
N VAL A 5 -55.66 -43.22 -36.47
CA VAL A 5 -55.06 -42.50 -35.34
C VAL A 5 -53.58 -42.23 -35.66
N THR A 6 -53.25 -41.02 -36.11
CA THR A 6 -51.87 -40.56 -36.26
C THR A 6 -51.16 -40.41 -34.89
N PRO A 7 -49.86 -40.73 -34.78
CA PRO A 7 -49.09 -40.54 -33.55
C PRO A 7 -48.97 -39.06 -33.15
N PRO A 8 -48.95 -38.72 -31.85
CA PRO A 8 -48.74 -37.34 -31.41
C PRO A 8 -47.33 -36.85 -31.79
N GLU A 9 -47.25 -35.65 -32.36
CA GLU A 9 -45.99 -34.95 -32.65
C GLU A 9 -45.11 -34.81 -31.39
N PRO A 10 -43.77 -34.93 -31.51
CA PRO A 10 -42.88 -34.69 -30.38
C PRO A 10 -42.97 -33.22 -29.95
N ALA A 11 -43.34 -33.01 -28.69
CA ALA A 11 -43.39 -31.69 -28.07
C ALA A 11 -42.01 -31.00 -28.14
N GLY A 12 -41.90 -30.02 -29.05
CA GLY A 12 -40.68 -29.26 -29.26
C GLY A 12 -40.14 -28.62 -27.96
N ASP A 13 -38.84 -28.80 -27.76
CA ASP A 13 -38.03 -28.30 -26.65
C ASP A 13 -38.18 -26.79 -26.41
N ARG A 14 -39.18 -26.40 -25.60
CA ARG A 14 -39.38 -25.02 -25.15
C ARG A 14 -38.53 -24.62 -23.94
N TRP A 15 -37.69 -25.52 -23.42
CA TRP A 15 -36.88 -25.26 -22.21
C TRP A 15 -35.45 -24.79 -22.50
N ALA A 16 -35.02 -24.75 -23.76
CA ALA A 16 -33.64 -24.39 -24.14
C ALA A 16 -33.38 -22.87 -24.30
N ARG A 17 -34.35 -21.99 -23.96
CA ARG A 17 -34.23 -20.53 -24.13
C ARG A 17 -33.75 -19.78 -22.87
N TRP A 18 -33.59 -20.44 -21.72
CA TRP A 18 -33.25 -19.77 -20.45
C TRP A 18 -31.79 -19.88 -20.00
N ARG A 19 -30.90 -20.41 -20.84
CA ARG A 19 -29.49 -20.60 -20.46
C ARG A 19 -28.53 -20.28 -21.60
N ARG A 20 -28.33 -18.99 -21.91
CA ARG A 20 -27.11 -18.48 -22.59
C ARG A 20 -26.80 -17.06 -22.09
N PRO A 21 -25.53 -16.66 -21.95
CA PRO A 21 -24.58 -17.21 -20.97
C PRO A 21 -23.85 -16.07 -20.24
N LEU A 22 -24.05 -15.91 -18.93
CA LEU A 22 -23.22 -15.02 -18.10
C LEU A 22 -21.83 -15.63 -17.81
N ARG A 23 -21.13 -16.08 -18.85
CA ARG A 23 -19.82 -16.77 -18.75
C ARG A 23 -18.73 -16.17 -19.66
N ALA A 24 -18.93 -14.97 -20.21
CA ALA A 24 -17.90 -14.29 -21.01
C ALA A 24 -17.26 -13.08 -20.31
N ILE A 25 -17.77 -12.65 -19.15
CA ILE A 25 -17.13 -11.60 -18.31
C ILE A 25 -16.19 -12.21 -17.27
N GLY A 26 -16.31 -13.53 -17.06
CA GLY A 26 -15.64 -14.24 -15.97
C GLY A 26 -14.12 -14.16 -16.03
N TRP A 27 -13.49 -14.28 -17.20
CA TRP A 27 -12.03 -14.35 -17.28
C TRP A 27 -11.34 -13.00 -17.23
N GLY A 28 -11.88 -11.96 -17.88
CA GLY A 28 -11.35 -10.60 -17.77
C GLY A 28 -11.51 -10.04 -16.37
N ALA A 29 -12.69 -10.20 -15.76
CA ALA A 29 -12.93 -9.77 -14.39
C ALA A 29 -12.10 -10.58 -13.38
N LEU A 30 -11.92 -11.88 -13.59
CA LEU A 30 -11.05 -12.71 -12.76
C LEU A 30 -9.58 -12.29 -12.88
N ALA A 31 -9.09 -12.03 -14.11
CA ALA A 31 -7.72 -11.55 -14.31
C ALA A 31 -7.48 -10.20 -13.62
N VAL A 32 -8.42 -9.26 -13.74
CA VAL A 32 -8.35 -7.96 -13.05
C VAL A 32 -8.38 -8.14 -11.52
N MET A 33 -9.24 -9.00 -11.00
CA MET A 33 -9.29 -9.31 -9.56
C MET A 33 -8.00 -9.97 -9.06
N VAL A 34 -7.41 -10.88 -9.83
CA VAL A 34 -6.13 -11.53 -9.49
C VAL A 34 -5.01 -10.51 -9.50
N VAL A 35 -4.94 -9.64 -10.52
CA VAL A 35 -3.93 -8.57 -10.56
C VAL A 35 -4.12 -7.60 -9.40
N ALA A 36 -5.35 -7.18 -9.09
CA ALA A 36 -5.64 -6.31 -7.95
C ALA A 36 -5.25 -6.98 -6.61
N ALA A 37 -5.53 -8.28 -6.45
CA ALA A 37 -5.14 -9.04 -5.27
C ALA A 37 -3.62 -9.23 -5.16
N VAL A 38 -2.91 -9.41 -6.27
CA VAL A 38 -1.44 -9.47 -6.30
C VAL A 38 -0.85 -8.10 -5.98
N LEU A 39 -1.35 -7.01 -6.55
CA LEU A 39 -0.89 -5.66 -6.24
C LEU A 39 -1.16 -5.31 -4.77
N ALA A 40 -2.36 -5.62 -4.26
CA ALA A 40 -2.67 -5.46 -2.84
C ALA A 40 -1.78 -6.35 -1.96
N GLY A 41 -1.57 -7.61 -2.34
CA GLY A 41 -0.70 -8.54 -1.61
C GLY A 41 0.76 -8.13 -1.63
N VAL A 42 1.27 -7.59 -2.75
CA VAL A 42 2.62 -7.05 -2.88
C VAL A 42 2.75 -5.76 -2.08
N HIS A 43 1.75 -4.87 -2.13
CA HIS A 43 1.74 -3.64 -1.33
C HIS A 43 1.68 -3.94 0.16
N ILE A 44 0.82 -4.86 0.58
CA ILE A 44 0.73 -5.36 1.96
C ILE A 44 2.03 -6.06 2.33
N ALA A 45 2.63 -6.89 1.47
CA ALA A 45 3.90 -7.55 1.76
C ALA A 45 5.08 -6.57 1.81
N MET A 46 5.08 -5.50 1.01
CA MET A 46 6.08 -4.43 1.09
C MET A 46 5.91 -3.60 2.37
N ASN A 47 4.66 -3.34 2.80
CA ASN A 47 4.37 -2.68 4.08
C ASN A 47 4.59 -3.58 5.30
N ASN A 48 4.28 -4.88 5.19
CA ASN A 48 4.42 -5.85 6.28
C ASN A 48 5.85 -6.40 6.38
N ARG A 49 6.69 -6.22 5.34
CA ARG A 49 8.17 -6.35 5.48
C ARG A 49 8.79 -5.20 6.27
N ALA A 50 7.98 -4.34 6.89
CA ALA A 50 8.40 -3.47 7.99
C ALA A 50 8.57 -4.21 9.33
N ASP A 51 8.73 -5.54 9.30
CA ASP A 51 9.38 -6.31 10.35
C ASP A 51 10.86 -5.86 10.48
N GLU A 52 11.39 -5.27 11.57
CA GLU A 52 10.86 -4.80 12.83
C GLU A 52 11.77 -3.62 13.29
N THR A 53 11.19 -2.54 13.82
CA THR A 53 11.83 -1.46 14.60
C THR A 53 12.84 -0.54 13.91
N SER A 54 12.94 -0.50 12.57
CA SER A 54 13.87 0.43 11.92
C SER A 54 13.24 1.32 10.85
N LEU A 55 13.04 2.59 11.20
CA LEU A 55 12.56 3.68 10.33
C LEU A 55 13.65 4.20 9.40
N ARG A 56 14.72 3.43 9.20
CA ARG A 56 15.87 3.80 8.37
C ARG A 56 15.41 4.22 6.97
N ALA A 57 15.70 5.46 6.61
CA ALA A 57 15.22 6.12 5.40
C ALA A 57 16.34 6.82 4.63
N LYS A 58 15.99 7.31 3.45
CA LYS A 58 16.80 8.19 2.61
C LYS A 58 16.02 9.49 2.35
N PRO A 59 16.71 10.58 1.95
CA PRO A 59 16.04 11.80 1.52
C PRO A 59 15.01 11.53 0.42
N GLY A 60 13.87 12.19 0.49
CA GLY A 60 12.72 12.04 -0.41
C GLY A 60 11.72 10.95 0.00
N ASP A 61 12.00 10.17 1.04
CA ASP A 61 11.03 9.22 1.57
C ASP A 61 9.95 9.93 2.40
N CYS A 62 8.73 9.42 2.36
CA CYS A 62 7.58 10.02 3.03
C CYS A 62 7.08 9.19 4.21
N PHE A 63 6.57 9.89 5.21
CA PHE A 63 6.09 9.32 6.46
C PHE A 63 4.73 9.89 6.85
N SER A 64 3.89 9.04 7.43
CA SER A 64 2.67 9.39 8.13
C SER A 64 2.89 9.25 9.64
N GLY A 65 1.94 9.77 10.42
CA GLY A 65 2.00 9.78 11.88
C GLY A 65 2.40 11.14 12.45
N GLU A 66 2.00 11.39 13.69
CA GLU A 66 2.23 12.66 14.40
C GLU A 66 3.26 12.52 15.53
N SER A 67 3.60 11.28 15.90
CA SER A 67 4.51 10.97 17.01
C SER A 67 5.55 9.95 16.58
N ASP A 68 6.69 9.91 17.27
CA ASP A 68 7.76 8.92 17.05
C ASP A 68 7.28 7.46 17.09
N ARG A 69 6.20 7.18 17.84
CA ARG A 69 5.63 5.82 18.00
C ARG A 69 4.72 5.43 16.84
N ASP A 70 4.14 6.41 16.18
CA ASP A 70 3.18 6.22 15.10
C ASP A 70 3.79 6.54 13.73
N LEU A 71 5.06 6.97 13.71
CA LEU A 71 5.77 7.31 12.50
C LEU A 71 5.91 6.06 11.63
N ARG A 72 5.35 6.12 10.42
CA ARG A 72 5.38 5.01 9.46
C ARG A 72 5.72 5.51 8.10
N ARG A 73 6.59 4.77 7.41
CA ARG A 73 6.88 5.03 6.00
C ARG A 73 5.64 4.75 5.17
N VAL A 74 5.31 5.66 4.27
CA VAL A 74 4.20 5.55 3.32
C VAL A 74 4.64 6.05 1.93
N PRO A 75 3.92 5.70 0.86
CA PRO A 75 4.08 6.35 -0.43
C PRO A 75 3.88 7.87 -0.32
N CYS A 76 4.64 8.67 -1.07
CA CYS A 76 4.54 10.14 -1.00
C CYS A 76 3.25 10.72 -1.59
N ASP A 77 2.54 9.94 -2.40
CA ASP A 77 1.22 10.24 -2.95
C ASP A 77 0.07 9.81 -2.03
N ASP A 78 0.37 9.21 -0.88
CA ASP A 78 -0.64 8.83 0.10
C ASP A 78 -1.23 10.08 0.78
N PRO A 79 -2.56 10.21 0.89
CA PRO A 79 -3.20 11.37 1.52
C PRO A 79 -2.90 11.48 3.02
N ALA A 80 -2.38 10.43 3.66
CA ALA A 80 -1.97 10.42 5.05
C ALA A 80 -0.51 10.88 5.26
N VAL A 81 0.24 11.22 4.20
CA VAL A 81 1.61 11.74 4.33
C VAL A 81 1.59 13.05 5.11
N ARG A 82 2.50 13.13 6.07
CA ARG A 82 2.71 14.34 6.88
C ARG A 82 4.13 14.87 6.79
N TRP A 83 5.08 13.97 6.59
CA TRP A 83 6.50 14.29 6.65
C TRP A 83 7.23 13.74 5.44
N MET A 84 8.24 14.48 4.99
CA MET A 84 9.22 14.02 4.01
C MET A 84 10.62 14.14 4.60
N VAL A 85 11.46 13.14 4.35
CA VAL A 85 12.86 13.17 4.76
C VAL A 85 13.63 14.15 3.89
N LEU A 86 14.12 15.23 4.48
CA LEU A 86 15.02 16.18 3.83
C LEU A 86 16.47 15.72 3.89
N GLY A 87 16.82 15.02 4.96
CA GLY A 87 18.20 14.68 5.28
C GLY A 87 18.33 13.49 6.22
N VAL A 88 19.50 12.86 6.18
CA VAL A 88 19.86 11.76 7.09
C VAL A 88 21.25 12.01 7.64
N VAL A 89 21.38 12.06 8.96
CA VAL A 89 22.67 12.12 9.64
C VAL A 89 22.98 10.73 10.17
N GLN A 90 24.05 10.11 9.66
CA GLN A 90 24.49 8.79 10.11
C GLN A 90 25.52 8.88 11.23
N ARG A 91 25.60 7.82 12.04
CA ARG A 91 26.55 7.71 13.17
C ARG A 91 26.41 8.88 14.15
N SER A 92 25.16 9.23 14.46
CA SER A 92 24.86 10.24 15.45
C SER A 92 24.60 9.59 16.80
N SER A 93 25.28 10.05 17.83
CA SER A 93 24.91 9.74 19.22
C SER A 93 23.59 10.44 19.58
N GLU A 94 22.93 9.96 20.64
CA GLU A 94 21.69 10.57 21.13
C GLU A 94 21.91 12.04 21.54
N HIS A 95 23.07 12.35 22.14
CA HIS A 95 23.39 13.72 22.54
C HIS A 95 23.58 14.64 21.33
N ALA A 96 24.27 14.15 20.28
CA ALA A 96 24.46 14.90 19.05
C ALA A 96 23.13 15.13 18.29
N ALA A 97 22.22 14.15 18.35
CA ALA A 97 20.89 14.26 17.76
C ALA A 97 20.08 15.42 18.35
N LYS A 98 20.18 15.64 19.67
CA LYS A 98 19.42 16.68 20.40
C LYS A 98 19.96 18.10 20.24
N GLN A 99 21.25 18.26 19.90
CA GLN A 99 21.90 19.56 19.91
C GLN A 99 21.64 20.35 18.62
N GLN A 100 21.78 19.72 17.43
CA GLN A 100 21.62 20.42 16.14
C GLN A 100 21.75 19.49 14.91
N ALA A 101 21.37 18.22 15.00
CA ALA A 101 21.62 17.27 13.89
C ALA A 101 21.05 17.72 12.53
N CYS A 102 19.96 18.47 12.52
CA CYS A 102 19.32 18.93 11.30
C CYS A 102 19.72 20.33 10.82
N ALA A 103 20.77 20.94 11.36
CA ALA A 103 21.19 22.31 11.02
C ALA A 103 21.49 22.53 9.52
N ALA A 104 21.87 21.49 8.78
CA ALA A 104 22.09 21.57 7.34
C ALA A 104 20.79 21.67 6.51
N TRP A 105 19.63 21.43 7.11
CA TRP A 105 18.31 21.47 6.47
C TRP A 105 17.41 22.48 7.19
N PRO A 106 17.41 23.76 6.78
CA PRO A 106 16.65 24.81 7.46
C PRO A 106 15.14 24.61 7.39
N ASN A 107 14.66 23.80 6.44
CA ASN A 107 13.25 23.46 6.28
C ASN A 107 12.85 22.20 7.10
N ALA A 108 13.77 21.64 7.88
CA ALA A 108 13.45 20.53 8.78
C ALA A 108 12.71 21.07 10.01
N GLU A 109 11.47 20.63 10.19
CA GLU A 109 10.60 21.02 11.31
C GLU A 109 10.66 20.00 12.45
N ALA A 110 11.01 18.75 12.14
CA ALA A 110 11.15 17.68 13.12
C ALA A 110 12.41 16.85 12.87
N SER A 111 12.89 16.19 13.93
CA SER A 111 14.01 15.25 13.86
C SER A 111 13.65 13.96 14.55
N TYR A 112 13.88 12.83 13.89
CA TYR A 112 13.67 11.50 14.46
C TYR A 112 15.01 10.78 14.61
N TRP A 113 15.34 10.28 15.79
CA TRP A 113 16.57 9.51 16.03
C TRP A 113 16.26 8.08 16.42
N GLU A 114 17.01 7.14 15.84
CA GLU A 114 16.94 5.73 16.17
C GLU A 114 18.34 5.11 16.19
N SER A 115 18.60 4.28 17.19
CA SER A 115 19.79 3.45 17.28
C SER A 115 19.42 1.98 17.48
N ARG A 116 20.09 1.09 16.77
CA ARG A 116 19.97 -0.37 16.98
C ARG A 116 20.75 -0.88 18.19
N ASN A 117 21.81 -0.18 18.58
CA ASN A 117 22.77 -0.68 19.59
C ASN A 117 22.88 0.24 20.82
N GLY A 118 22.08 1.32 20.88
CA GLY A 118 22.08 2.31 21.96
C GLY A 118 23.30 3.26 21.98
N THR A 119 24.26 3.10 21.07
CA THR A 119 25.47 3.93 21.00
C THR A 119 25.39 4.92 19.85
N ASP A 120 25.40 4.41 18.62
CA ASP A 120 25.30 5.22 17.41
C ASP A 120 24.00 4.89 16.68
N GLY A 121 23.33 5.94 16.23
CA GLY A 121 22.09 5.85 15.47
C GLY A 121 22.14 6.66 14.18
N PHE A 122 20.97 6.82 13.58
CA PHE A 122 20.76 7.80 12.52
C PHE A 122 19.71 8.81 12.97
N VAL A 123 19.83 10.04 12.47
CA VAL A 123 18.80 11.08 12.59
C VAL A 123 18.17 11.28 11.24
N LEU A 124 16.85 11.25 11.16
CA LEU A 124 16.08 11.73 10.03
C LEU A 124 15.67 13.18 10.29
N CYS A 125 15.94 14.04 9.32
CA CYS A 125 15.49 15.42 9.33
C CYS A 125 14.24 15.51 8.47
N LEU A 126 13.11 15.83 9.09
CA LEU A 126 11.78 15.74 8.50
C LEU A 126 11.24 17.15 8.24
N GLY A 127 10.77 17.37 7.01
CA GLY A 127 10.00 18.56 6.63
C GLY A 127 8.52 18.22 6.53
N SER A 128 7.65 19.13 6.95
CA SER A 128 6.20 19.00 6.74
C SER A 128 5.89 19.08 5.24
N VAL A 129 5.00 18.20 4.76
CA VAL A 129 4.44 18.28 3.39
C VAL A 129 3.01 18.82 3.38
N ILE A 130 2.42 19.01 4.56
CA ILE A 130 1.05 19.51 4.72
C ILE A 130 1.01 21.05 4.70
N ALA A 131 2.18 21.69 4.74
CA ALA A 131 2.35 23.11 4.47
C ALA A 131 2.64 23.33 2.98
N GLY A 132 1.60 23.20 2.17
CA GLY A 132 1.58 23.50 0.73
C GLY A 132 0.22 24.04 0.32
#